data_AF-A0A1Y6MCY9-F1
#
_entry.id   AF-A0A1Y6MCY9-F1
#
_cell.length_a   1.000
_cell.length_b   1.000
_cell.length_c   1.000
_cell.angle_alpha   90.00
_cell.angle_beta   90.00
_cell.angle_gamma   90.00
#
_symmetry.space_group_name_H-M   'P 1'
#
loop_
_entity.id
_entity.type
_entity.pdbx_description
1 polymer ?
#
loop_
_entity_poly.entity_id
_entity_poly.type
_entity_poly.pdbx_seq_one_letter_code
_entity_poly.pdbx_strand_id
1 'polypeptide(L)'
;MMPNLISKRIVNIGLIFTALFSICAQFSYANNMTSTATVISVTQAYINHQTKMRQLQQNIVYHPTLGYMEYQQIWCNNDQQRARINYQRFITDICLKRGGKLTNNWCVISKIRQPLFYTDVSDYDANCTTNHATIVQIIEVLPMINKDPIIAKAWLQTAQSLGFNQ
;
A
#
# COMPACT_ATOMS: atom_id res chain seq x y z
N MET A 1 -24.77 -5.32 63.19
CA MET A 1 -24.56 -4.59 61.93
C MET A 1 -23.25 -5.09 61.31
N MET A 2 -23.33 -5.97 60.31
CA MET A 2 -22.18 -6.46 59.54
C MET A 2 -22.23 -5.82 58.14
N PRO A 3 -21.13 -5.24 57.63
CA PRO A 3 -21.12 -4.70 56.28
C PRO A 3 -20.89 -5.81 55.23
N ASN A 4 -21.64 -5.67 54.15
CA ASN A 4 -21.75 -6.53 52.97
C ASN A 4 -20.39 -6.79 52.28
N LEU A 5 -19.92 -8.05 52.33
CA LEU A 5 -18.71 -8.53 51.62
C LEU A 5 -18.96 -8.89 50.13
N ILE A 6 -20.18 -8.77 49.63
CA ILE A 6 -20.56 -9.25 48.29
C ILE A 6 -20.22 -8.25 47.17
N SER A 7 -20.08 -6.96 47.47
CA SER A 7 -19.89 -5.91 46.46
C SER A 7 -18.49 -5.88 45.82
N LYS A 8 -17.44 -6.39 46.49
CA LYS A 8 -16.05 -6.31 45.97
C LYS A 8 -15.67 -7.40 44.96
N ARG A 9 -16.44 -8.48 44.82
CA ARG A 9 -16.10 -9.58 43.89
C ARG A 9 -16.58 -9.38 42.46
N ILE A 10 -17.56 -8.50 42.23
CA ILE A 10 -18.17 -8.32 40.91
C ILE A 10 -17.31 -7.45 39.99
N VAL A 11 -16.52 -6.53 40.55
CA VAL A 11 -15.69 -5.60 39.75
C VAL A 11 -14.46 -6.28 39.12
N ASN A 12 -13.98 -7.41 39.68
CA ASN A 12 -12.79 -8.09 39.17
C ASN A 12 -13.05 -9.13 38.07
N ILE A 13 -14.31 -9.53 37.83
CA ILE A 13 -14.63 -10.51 36.77
C ILE A 13 -14.87 -9.81 35.43
N GLY A 14 -15.34 -8.55 35.43
CA GLY A 14 -15.54 -7.76 34.21
C GLY A 14 -14.26 -7.30 33.52
N LEU A 15 -13.13 -7.23 34.25
CA LEU A 15 -11.85 -6.75 33.73
C LEU A 15 -10.99 -7.85 33.09
N ILE A 16 -11.33 -9.13 33.28
CA ILE A 16 -10.60 -10.26 32.70
C ILE A 16 -11.19 -10.68 31.35
N PHE A 17 -12.48 -10.40 31.08
CA PHE A 17 -13.12 -10.75 29.81
C PHE A 17 -12.81 -9.80 28.65
N THR A 18 -12.36 -8.57 28.91
CA THR A 18 -11.97 -7.62 27.86
C THR A 18 -10.52 -7.76 27.40
N ALA A 19 -9.69 -8.52 28.14
CA ALA A 19 -8.27 -8.72 27.80
C ALA A 19 -8.02 -9.87 26.79
N LEU A 20 -9.02 -10.72 26.51
CA LEU A 20 -8.84 -11.91 25.66
C LEU A 20 -9.26 -11.73 24.19
N PHE A 21 -9.84 -10.59 23.80
CA PHE A 21 -10.29 -10.36 22.41
C PHE A 21 -9.23 -9.70 21.50
N SER A 22 -8.01 -9.44 21.97
CA SER A 22 -7.11 -8.50 21.28
C SER A 22 -5.89 -9.08 20.53
N ILE A 23 -5.76 -10.40 20.32
CA ILE A 23 -4.51 -10.95 19.74
C ILE A 23 -4.66 -11.76 18.43
N CYS A 24 -5.87 -11.93 17.90
CA CYS A 24 -6.05 -12.63 16.62
C CYS A 24 -6.61 -11.71 15.53
N ALA A 25 -5.93 -10.60 15.23
CA ALA A 25 -6.09 -9.97 13.92
C ALA A 25 -5.45 -10.90 12.88
N GLN A 26 -6.19 -11.91 12.44
CA GLN A 26 -5.77 -12.77 11.33
C GLN A 26 -5.80 -11.93 10.06
N PHE A 27 -4.63 -11.47 9.61
CA PHE A 27 -4.49 -10.75 8.35
C PHE A 27 -4.67 -11.73 7.20
N SER A 28 -5.89 -11.77 6.65
CA SER A 28 -6.17 -12.52 5.42
C SER A 28 -5.76 -11.67 4.23
N TYR A 29 -4.50 -11.77 3.83
CA TYR A 29 -4.04 -11.15 2.59
C TYR A 29 -4.71 -11.88 1.41
N ALA A 30 -5.34 -11.14 0.49
CA ALA A 30 -6.04 -11.71 -0.65
C ALA A 30 -5.18 -12.78 -1.38
N ASN A 31 -5.67 -14.03 -1.38
CA ASN A 31 -4.96 -15.23 -1.83
C ASN A 31 -4.68 -15.32 -3.35
N ASN A 32 -5.01 -14.28 -4.12
CA ASN A 32 -5.01 -14.31 -5.59
C ASN A 32 -3.97 -13.37 -6.23
N MET A 33 -2.84 -13.10 -5.57
CA MET A 33 -1.65 -12.61 -6.27
C MET A 33 -0.95 -13.77 -7.00
N THR A 34 -1.67 -14.46 -7.87
CA THR A 34 -1.14 -15.53 -8.73
C THR A 34 -1.17 -15.06 -10.18
N SER A 35 0.02 -14.95 -10.79
CA SER A 35 0.28 -14.73 -12.22
C SER A 35 -0.25 -13.44 -12.88
N THR A 36 -0.51 -12.37 -12.14
CA THR A 36 -0.69 -11.03 -12.71
C THR A 36 0.59 -10.20 -12.58
N ALA A 37 0.90 -9.41 -13.61
CA ALA A 37 2.00 -8.44 -13.57
C ALA A 37 1.86 -7.52 -12.32
N THR A 38 2.98 -7.22 -11.67
CA THR A 38 3.02 -6.32 -10.49
C THR A 38 2.55 -4.91 -10.87
N VAL A 39 2.06 -4.12 -9.92
CA VAL A 39 1.71 -2.71 -10.18
C VAL A 39 2.93 -1.96 -10.68
N ILE A 40 4.08 -2.26 -10.09
CA ILE A 40 5.38 -1.73 -10.52
C ILE A 40 5.61 -2.04 -12.00
N SER A 41 5.46 -3.29 -12.46
CA SER A 41 5.79 -3.63 -13.85
C SER A 41 4.79 -3.08 -14.87
N VAL A 42 3.48 -3.03 -14.55
CA VAL A 42 2.51 -2.38 -15.45
C VAL A 42 2.69 -0.86 -15.49
N THR A 43 3.14 -0.26 -14.38
CA THR A 43 3.44 1.18 -14.34
C THR A 43 4.69 1.51 -15.13
N GLN A 44 5.74 0.70 -15.02
CA GLN A 44 6.94 0.80 -15.87
C GLN A 44 6.56 0.76 -17.35
N ALA A 45 5.74 -0.22 -17.75
CA ALA A 45 5.28 -0.33 -19.13
C ALA A 45 4.46 0.90 -19.57
N TYR A 46 3.57 1.40 -18.71
CA TYR A 46 2.80 2.62 -18.96
C TYR A 46 3.70 3.83 -19.20
N ILE A 47 4.63 4.12 -18.29
CA ILE A 47 5.54 5.27 -18.40
C ILE A 47 6.45 5.13 -19.62
N ASN A 48 6.99 3.93 -19.86
CA ASN A 48 7.86 3.67 -21.01
C ASN A 48 7.12 3.84 -22.36
N HIS A 49 5.83 3.49 -22.44
CA HIS A 49 5.03 3.73 -23.64
C HIS A 49 4.69 5.22 -23.84
N GLN A 50 4.56 5.98 -22.76
CA GLN A 50 4.26 7.42 -22.82
C GLN A 50 5.51 8.28 -23.07
N THR A 51 6.70 7.74 -22.84
CA THR A 51 7.96 8.49 -22.92
C THR A 51 8.62 8.35 -24.27
N LYS A 52 9.00 9.49 -24.87
CA LYS A 52 9.83 9.54 -26.08
C LYS A 52 11.33 9.47 -25.78
N MET A 53 11.71 9.62 -24.51
CA MET A 53 13.09 9.59 -24.04
C MET A 53 13.36 8.32 -23.25
N ARG A 54 14.55 7.75 -23.45
CA ARG A 54 15.04 6.59 -22.70
C ARG A 54 15.18 6.97 -21.23
N GLN A 55 14.30 6.43 -20.40
CA GLN A 55 14.36 6.63 -18.95
C GLN A 55 15.56 5.86 -18.37
N LEU A 56 16.21 6.42 -17.35
CA LEU A 56 17.19 5.67 -16.57
C LEU A 56 16.49 4.46 -15.95
N GLN A 57 17.11 3.29 -16.09
CA GLN A 57 16.65 2.07 -15.43
C GLN A 57 16.66 2.32 -13.92
N GLN A 58 15.48 2.35 -13.30
CA GLN A 58 15.35 2.49 -11.85
C GLN A 58 15.12 1.11 -11.25
N ASN A 59 15.85 0.81 -10.18
CA ASN A 59 15.84 -0.49 -9.54
C ASN A 59 14.57 -0.66 -8.69
N ILE A 60 14.01 -1.87 -8.73
CA ILE A 60 13.02 -2.30 -7.75
C ILE A 60 13.80 -2.70 -6.50
N VAL A 61 13.49 -2.10 -5.36
CA VAL A 61 14.10 -2.47 -4.08
C VAL A 61 13.12 -3.39 -3.33
N TYR A 62 13.63 -4.54 -2.89
CA TYR A 62 12.83 -5.55 -2.19
C TYR A 62 13.10 -5.49 -0.70
N HIS A 63 12.04 -5.46 0.10
CA HIS A 63 12.08 -5.47 1.57
C HIS A 63 11.37 -6.72 2.11
N PRO A 64 11.98 -7.91 1.96
CA PRO A 64 11.32 -9.19 2.25
C PRO A 64 10.86 -9.33 3.70
N THR A 65 11.61 -8.79 4.66
CA THR A 65 11.26 -8.83 6.09
C THR A 65 10.13 -7.86 6.45
N LEU A 66 9.91 -6.82 5.63
CA LEU A 66 8.85 -5.84 5.81
C LEU A 66 7.64 -6.11 4.89
N GLY A 67 7.74 -7.10 3.99
CA GLY A 67 6.62 -7.56 3.17
C GLY A 67 6.26 -6.68 1.98
N TYR A 68 7.18 -5.83 1.49
CA TYR A 68 6.91 -4.97 0.34
C TYR A 68 8.10 -4.86 -0.62
N MET A 69 7.82 -4.30 -1.79
CA MET A 69 8.80 -3.83 -2.76
C MET A 69 8.48 -2.40 -3.15
N GLU A 70 9.50 -1.61 -3.44
CA GLU A 70 9.36 -0.21 -3.79
C GLU A 70 10.01 0.09 -5.13
N TYR A 71 9.47 1.11 -5.78
CA TYR A 71 9.88 1.54 -7.09
C TYR A 71 9.72 3.05 -7.21
N GLN A 72 10.68 3.69 -7.84
CA GLN A 72 10.58 5.07 -8.28
C GLN A 72 10.91 5.16 -9.78
N GLN A 73 10.28 6.08 -10.49
CA GLN A 73 10.61 6.38 -11.88
C GLN A 73 10.52 7.88 -12.12
N ILE A 74 11.60 8.46 -12.63
CA ILE A 74 11.51 9.79 -13.25
C ILE A 74 10.80 9.62 -14.60
N TRP A 75 9.83 10.48 -14.85
CA TRP A 75 9.00 10.51 -16.03
C TRP A 75 9.10 11.89 -16.68
N CYS A 76 9.87 11.98 -17.76
CA CYS A 76 9.93 13.17 -18.61
C CYS A 76 8.69 13.28 -19.48
N ASN A 77 7.92 14.36 -19.33
CA ASN A 77 6.69 14.59 -20.08
C ASN A 77 6.53 16.07 -20.48
N ASN A 78 5.85 16.31 -21.61
CA ASN A 78 5.68 17.67 -22.15
C ASN A 78 4.56 18.45 -21.45
N ASP A 79 3.63 17.76 -20.79
CA ASP A 79 2.44 18.33 -20.13
C ASP A 79 2.22 17.58 -18.81
N GLN A 80 2.75 18.17 -17.74
CA GLN A 80 2.78 17.59 -16.39
C GLN A 80 1.39 17.41 -15.80
N GLN A 81 0.49 18.36 -16.04
CA GLN A 81 -0.87 18.28 -15.53
C GLN A 81 -1.63 17.13 -16.20
N ARG A 82 -1.53 17.02 -17.53
CA ARG A 82 -2.17 15.92 -18.27
C ARG A 82 -1.55 14.57 -17.93
N ALA A 83 -0.23 14.51 -17.76
CA ALA A 83 0.49 13.31 -17.33
C ALA A 83 -0.05 12.80 -15.99
N ARG A 84 -0.16 13.68 -14.99
CA ARG A 84 -0.75 13.35 -13.67
C ARG A 84 -2.19 12.86 -13.75
N ILE A 85 -3.04 13.57 -14.50
CA ILE A 85 -4.46 13.19 -14.66
C ILE A 85 -4.57 11.80 -15.32
N ASN A 86 -3.79 11.54 -16.37
CA ASN A 86 -3.80 10.26 -17.07
C ASN A 86 -3.25 9.13 -16.20
N TYR A 87 -2.19 9.39 -15.44
CA TYR A 87 -1.64 8.44 -14.47
C TYR A 87 -2.67 8.11 -13.40
N GLN A 88 -3.35 9.11 -12.83
CA GLN A 88 -4.37 8.90 -11.81
C GLN A 88 -5.50 7.99 -12.33
N ARG A 89 -5.96 8.18 -13.57
CA ARG A 89 -6.96 7.30 -14.19
C ARG A 89 -6.43 5.89 -14.38
N PHE A 90 -5.22 5.75 -14.91
CA PHE A 90 -4.55 4.47 -15.11
C PHE A 90 -4.43 3.69 -13.79
N ILE A 91 -3.87 4.31 -12.75
CA ILE A 91 -3.60 3.61 -11.50
C ILE A 91 -4.88 3.32 -10.69
N THR A 92 -5.91 4.16 -10.85
CA THR A 92 -7.25 3.88 -10.31
C THR A 92 -7.85 2.63 -10.96
N ASP A 93 -7.76 2.49 -12.30
CA ASP A 93 -8.24 1.30 -13.02
C ASP A 93 -7.49 0.03 -12.59
N ILE A 94 -6.16 0.11 -12.42
CA ILE A 94 -5.36 -1.00 -11.86
C ILE A 94 -5.84 -1.39 -10.46
N CYS A 95 -6.11 -0.41 -9.59
CA CYS A 95 -6.61 -0.68 -8.25
C CYS A 95 -7.98 -1.38 -8.28
N LEU A 96 -8.90 -0.90 -9.12
CA LEU A 96 -10.24 -1.47 -9.28
C LEU A 96 -10.18 -2.91 -9.80
N LYS A 97 -9.34 -3.18 -10.80
CA LYS A 97 -9.12 -4.54 -11.35
C LYS A 97 -8.58 -5.53 -10.31
N ARG A 98 -7.88 -5.03 -9.28
CA ARG A 98 -7.40 -5.81 -8.14
C ARG A 98 -8.39 -5.89 -6.99
N GLY A 99 -9.63 -5.45 -7.18
CA GLY A 99 -10.71 -5.51 -6.19
C GLY A 99 -10.59 -4.45 -5.09
N GLY A 100 -9.75 -3.43 -5.29
CA GLY A 100 -9.54 -2.33 -4.37
C GLY A 100 -10.23 -1.04 -4.78
N LYS A 101 -10.10 -0.03 -3.93
CA LYS A 101 -10.43 1.36 -4.22
C LYS A 101 -9.22 2.23 -3.87
N LEU A 102 -8.85 3.14 -4.77
CA LEU A 102 -7.79 4.10 -4.52
C LEU A 102 -8.32 5.25 -3.66
N THR A 103 -7.72 5.52 -2.51
CA THR A 103 -8.10 6.59 -1.58
C THR A 103 -6.85 7.09 -0.89
N ASN A 104 -6.60 8.40 -0.95
CA ASN A 104 -5.40 9.03 -0.39
C ASN A 104 -4.11 8.30 -0.79
N ASN A 105 -3.91 8.09 -2.10
CA ASN A 105 -2.75 7.40 -2.67
C ASN A 105 -2.62 5.90 -2.32
N TRP A 106 -3.50 5.35 -1.50
CA TRP A 106 -3.53 3.92 -1.15
C TRP A 106 -4.59 3.17 -1.93
N CYS A 107 -4.21 2.06 -2.55
CA CYS A 107 -5.17 1.08 -3.05
C CYS A 107 -5.53 0.10 -1.94
N VAL A 108 -6.82 0.06 -1.57
CA VAL A 108 -7.30 -0.68 -0.41
C VAL A 108 -8.40 -1.65 -0.82
N ILE A 109 -8.33 -2.92 -0.40
CA ILE A 109 -9.45 -3.84 -0.57
C ILE A 109 -10.58 -3.42 0.38
N SER A 110 -11.67 -2.91 -0.18
CA SER A 110 -12.76 -2.27 0.59
C SER A 110 -13.37 -3.15 1.68
N LYS A 111 -13.46 -4.47 1.46
CA LYS A 111 -14.13 -5.40 2.40
C LYS A 111 -13.30 -5.70 3.65
N ILE A 112 -11.98 -5.74 3.51
CA ILE A 112 -11.05 -6.20 4.56
C ILE A 112 -10.03 -5.13 4.96
N ARG A 113 -10.16 -3.91 4.42
CA ARG A 113 -9.30 -2.74 4.69
C ARG A 113 -7.80 -3.06 4.60
N GLN A 114 -7.43 -3.83 3.58
CA GLN A 114 -6.07 -4.28 3.39
C GLN A 114 -5.36 -3.40 2.34
N PRO A 115 -4.17 -2.83 2.66
CA PRO A 115 -3.40 -2.06 1.70
C PRO A 115 -2.71 -2.99 0.70
N LEU A 116 -2.97 -2.75 -0.59
CA LEU A 116 -2.34 -3.49 -1.70
C LEU A 116 -1.11 -2.79 -2.21
N PHE A 117 -1.21 -1.49 -2.44
CA PHE A 117 -0.09 -0.66 -2.84
C PHE A 117 -0.36 0.81 -2.51
N TYR A 118 0.71 1.57 -2.36
CA TYR A 118 0.73 3.02 -2.36
C TYR A 118 1.26 3.51 -3.72
N THR A 119 0.77 4.65 -4.17
CA THR A 119 1.23 5.31 -5.38
C THR A 119 1.22 6.82 -5.23
N ASP A 120 2.29 7.48 -5.65
CA ASP A 120 2.34 8.93 -5.71
C ASP A 120 2.93 9.41 -7.04
N VAL A 121 2.47 10.58 -7.48
CA VAL A 121 2.97 11.25 -8.68
C VAL A 121 3.25 12.72 -8.38
N SER A 122 4.52 13.03 -8.16
CA SER A 122 4.98 14.33 -7.67
C SER A 122 5.86 15.06 -8.68
N ASP A 123 5.98 16.36 -8.49
CA ASP A 123 6.87 17.18 -9.32
C ASP A 123 8.31 16.80 -8.95
N TYR A 124 9.19 16.70 -9.95
CA TYR A 124 10.59 16.38 -9.73
C TYR A 124 11.43 17.53 -10.27
N ASP A 125 12.25 18.11 -9.41
CA ASP A 125 13.10 19.26 -9.73
C ASP A 125 14.35 18.81 -10.50
N ALA A 126 14.13 18.26 -11.70
CA ALA A 126 15.17 17.94 -12.66
C ALA A 126 14.72 18.39 -14.05
N ASN A 127 15.64 18.99 -14.79
CA ASN A 127 15.40 19.37 -16.17
C ASN A 127 15.56 18.14 -17.07
N CYS A 128 14.44 17.56 -17.51
CA CYS A 128 14.48 16.86 -18.78
C CYS A 128 14.79 17.92 -19.85
N THR A 129 15.67 17.62 -20.81
CA THR A 129 16.33 18.62 -21.67
C THR A 129 15.42 19.69 -22.27
N THR A 130 14.15 19.38 -22.51
CA THR A 130 13.13 20.31 -23.03
C THR A 130 11.81 20.29 -22.26
N ASN A 131 11.72 19.58 -21.12
CA ASN A 131 10.46 19.16 -20.50
C ASN A 131 10.52 19.18 -18.97
N HIS A 132 9.35 19.20 -18.33
CA HIS A 132 9.24 18.97 -16.89
C HIS A 132 9.47 17.49 -16.54
N ALA A 133 10.05 17.26 -15.36
CA ALA A 133 10.17 15.93 -14.79
C ALA A 133 9.09 15.72 -13.72
N THR A 134 8.48 14.54 -13.76
CA THR A 134 7.59 14.05 -12.72
C THR A 134 8.22 12.80 -12.13
N ILE A 135 8.10 12.56 -10.83
CA ILE A 135 8.51 11.31 -10.21
C ILE A 135 7.28 10.50 -9.84
N VAL A 136 7.28 9.23 -10.21
CA VAL A 136 6.26 8.26 -9.80
C VAL A 136 6.87 7.34 -8.77
N GLN A 137 6.23 7.19 -7.62
CA GLN A 137 6.59 6.24 -6.58
C GLN A 137 5.52 5.18 -6.44
N ILE A 138 5.92 3.92 -6.28
CA ILE A 138 5.05 2.81 -5.91
C ILE A 138 5.68 2.04 -4.76
N ILE A 139 4.86 1.70 -3.75
CA ILE A 139 5.19 0.73 -2.73
C ILE A 139 4.12 -0.35 -2.81
N GLU A 140 4.50 -1.56 -3.18
CA GLU A 140 3.57 -2.67 -3.42
C GLU A 140 3.85 -3.81 -2.45
N VAL A 141 2.80 -4.41 -1.91
CA VAL A 141 2.93 -5.61 -1.08
C VAL A 141 3.61 -6.74 -1.87
N LEU A 142 4.48 -7.51 -1.20
CA LEU A 142 5.15 -8.63 -1.87
C LEU A 142 4.13 -9.71 -2.28
N PRO A 143 4.35 -10.33 -3.45
CA PRO A 143 3.64 -11.55 -3.79
C PRO A 143 3.82 -12.59 -2.68
N MET A 144 2.77 -13.36 -2.40
CA MET A 144 2.81 -14.48 -1.45
C MET A 144 2.98 -14.11 0.03
N ILE A 145 2.79 -12.83 0.40
CA ILE A 145 2.81 -12.38 1.80
C ILE A 145 1.82 -13.13 2.71
N ASN A 146 0.72 -13.64 2.13
CA ASN A 146 -0.28 -14.46 2.81
C ASN A 146 0.26 -15.79 3.34
N LYS A 147 1.46 -16.23 2.91
CA LYS A 147 2.10 -17.45 3.39
C LYS A 147 2.82 -17.28 4.72
N ASP A 148 3.10 -16.04 5.12
CA ASP A 148 3.82 -15.74 6.36
C ASP A 148 3.08 -14.65 7.16
N PRO A 149 2.37 -15.03 8.24
CA PRO A 149 1.65 -14.08 9.10
C PRO A 149 2.55 -13.02 9.75
N ILE A 150 3.84 -13.30 9.96
CA ILE A 150 4.79 -12.35 10.54
C ILE A 150 5.09 -11.25 9.52
N ILE A 151 5.37 -11.62 8.27
CA ILE A 151 5.63 -10.68 7.18
C ILE A 151 4.35 -9.87 6.86
N ALA A 152 3.19 -10.53 6.85
CA ALA A 152 1.88 -9.87 6.69
C ALA A 152 1.64 -8.76 7.73
N LYS A 153 1.95 -9.06 9.00
CA LYS A 153 1.87 -8.07 10.07
C LYS A 153 2.89 -6.94 9.89
N ALA A 154 4.13 -7.27 9.52
CA ALA A 154 5.19 -6.28 9.30
C ALA A 154 4.82 -5.30 8.18
N TRP A 155 4.23 -5.79 7.08
CA TRP A 155 3.74 -4.93 6.02
C TRP A 155 2.65 -4.00 6.49
N LEU A 156 1.65 -4.49 7.24
CA LEU A 156 0.59 -3.61 7.72
C LEU A 156 1.12 -2.51 8.65
N GLN A 157 2.05 -2.85 9.55
CA GLN A 157 2.71 -1.87 10.41
C GLN A 157 3.50 -0.84 9.61
N THR A 158 4.17 -1.28 8.56
CA THR A 158 4.92 -0.40 7.64
C THR A 158 3.96 0.50 6.85
N ALA A 159 2.87 -0.04 6.30
CA ALA A 159 1.88 0.75 5.61
C ALA A 159 1.29 1.83 6.52
N GLN A 160 1.01 1.50 7.78
CA GLN A 160 0.54 2.45 8.79
C GLN A 160 1.56 3.56 9.07
N SER A 161 2.85 3.24 9.21
CA SER A 161 3.90 4.26 9.41
C SER A 161 4.08 5.16 8.19
N LEU A 162 3.73 4.67 7.00
CA LEU A 162 3.67 5.41 5.74
C LEU A 162 2.34 6.15 5.52
N GLY A 163 1.46 6.20 6.52
CA GLY A 163 0.22 6.99 6.48
C GLY A 163 -1.02 6.25 5.98
N PHE A 164 -0.99 4.91 5.88
CA PHE A 164 -2.20 4.13 5.69
C PHE A 164 -3.08 4.17 6.96
N ASN A 165 -4.19 4.88 6.88
CA ASN A 165 -5.17 4.97 7.96
C ASN A 165 -6.28 3.93 7.73
N GLN A 166 -6.48 3.04 8.72
CA GLN A 166 -7.51 2.00 8.69
C GLN A 166 -8.92 2.56 8.85
#